data_AF-A0A3N4Z5F5-F1
#
_entry.id   AF-A0A3N4Z5F5-F1
#
_cell.length_a   1.000
_cell.length_b   1.000
_cell.length_c   1.000
_cell.angle_alpha   90.00
_cell.angle_beta   90.00
_cell.angle_gamma   90.00
#
_symmetry.space_group_name_H-M   'P 1'
#
loop_
_entity.id
_entity.type
_entity.pdbx_description
1 polymer ?
#
loop_
_entity_poly.entity_id
_entity_poly.type
_entity_poly.pdbx_seq_one_letter_code
_entity_poly.pdbx_strand_id
1 'polypeptide(L)'
;MIDQLGLDPSVPLTALEEVAISKDLSVRQRQFERERRDGWTQTGDTKIVELKVQSVNLDNSDPSTGRVPAVQVDVCVDVTDVDVRDASGSSVVTADRPDTNWTRHTVSNYSWDTHPEGAWRVSTSVDLEQPPCQPAA
;
A
#
# COMPACT_ATOMS: atom_id res chain seq x y z
N MET A 1 1.04 5.60 8.58
CA MET A 1 0.22 4.42 8.95
C MET A 1 0.87 3.11 8.48
N ILE A 2 1.15 2.91 7.19
CA ILE A 2 1.81 1.66 6.71
C ILE A 2 3.20 1.49 7.35
N ASP A 3 4.06 2.51 7.31
CA ASP A 3 5.37 2.45 7.95
C ASP A 3 5.26 2.18 9.46
N GLN A 4 4.25 2.77 10.12
CA GLN A 4 3.99 2.55 11.55
C GLN A 4 3.68 1.07 11.87
N LEU A 5 2.97 0.36 10.99
CA LEU A 5 2.68 -1.06 11.17
C LEU A 5 3.93 -1.95 11.04
N GLY A 6 4.90 -1.51 10.22
CA GLY A 6 6.20 -2.16 10.08
C GLY A 6 7.18 -1.80 11.20
N LEU A 7 7.12 -0.58 11.73
CA LEU A 7 7.94 -0.08 12.83
C LEU A 7 7.51 -0.64 14.19
N ASP A 8 6.20 -0.76 14.43
CA ASP A 8 5.65 -1.14 15.73
C ASP A 8 4.71 -2.36 15.61
N PRO A 9 5.17 -3.55 16.02
CA PRO A 9 4.36 -4.76 15.95
C PRO A 9 3.17 -4.78 16.94
N SER A 10 3.11 -3.83 17.88
CA SER A 10 1.98 -3.71 18.82
C SER A 10 0.76 -3.03 18.19
N VAL A 11 0.94 -2.29 17.09
CA VAL A 11 -0.16 -1.66 16.35
C VAL A 11 -1.04 -2.77 15.74
N PRO A 12 -2.36 -2.76 15.96
CA PRO A 12 -3.23 -3.81 15.45
C PRO A 12 -3.32 -3.77 13.92
N LEU A 13 -3.27 -4.93 13.27
CA LEU A 13 -3.39 -5.03 11.80
C LEU A 13 -4.76 -4.58 11.28
N THR A 14 -5.77 -4.48 12.13
CA THR A 14 -7.08 -3.90 11.79
C THR A 14 -6.97 -2.41 11.44
N ALA A 15 -5.90 -1.71 11.83
CA ALA A 15 -5.64 -0.33 11.40
C ALA A 15 -5.52 -0.23 9.87
N LEU A 16 -5.16 -1.32 9.17
CA LEU A 16 -5.12 -1.33 7.70
C LEU A 16 -6.50 -1.08 7.06
N GLU A 17 -7.60 -1.35 7.77
CA GLU A 17 -8.97 -1.15 7.27
C GLU A 17 -9.30 0.34 7.01
N GLU A 18 -8.52 1.26 7.60
CA GLU A 18 -8.67 2.70 7.35
C GLU A 18 -8.28 3.09 5.92
N VAL A 19 -7.37 2.34 5.29
CA VAL A 19 -6.80 2.69 3.97
C VAL A 19 -6.92 1.58 2.92
N ALA A 20 -7.15 0.33 3.33
CA ALA A 20 -7.19 -0.83 2.45
C ALA A 20 -8.47 -1.64 2.65
N ILE A 21 -8.92 -2.27 1.57
CA ILE A 21 -10.10 -3.15 1.54
C ILE A 21 -9.82 -4.35 0.61
N SER A 22 -10.73 -5.32 0.61
CA SER A 22 -10.74 -6.42 -0.37
C SER A 22 -9.41 -7.18 -0.43
N LYS A 23 -8.86 -7.37 -1.63
CA LYS A 23 -7.64 -8.16 -1.86
C LYS A 23 -6.42 -7.47 -1.26
N ASP A 24 -6.33 -6.14 -1.38
CA ASP A 24 -5.19 -5.39 -0.86
C ASP A 24 -5.08 -5.52 0.67
N LEU A 25 -6.19 -5.34 1.39
CA LEU A 25 -6.24 -5.53 2.84
C LEU A 25 -5.73 -6.92 3.25
N SER A 26 -6.27 -7.96 2.59
CA SER A 26 -5.88 -9.35 2.87
C SER A 26 -4.40 -9.61 2.61
N VAL A 27 -3.83 -9.04 1.55
CA VAL A 27 -2.41 -9.20 1.20
C VAL A 27 -1.53 -8.50 2.22
N ARG A 28 -1.85 -7.25 2.58
CA ARG A 28 -1.09 -6.46 3.55
C ARG A 28 -1.13 -7.06 4.96
N GLN A 29 -2.30 -7.51 5.41
CA GLN A 29 -2.42 -8.19 6.71
C GLN A 29 -1.53 -9.43 6.76
N ARG A 30 -1.61 -10.31 5.75
CA ARG A 30 -0.75 -11.51 5.69
C ARG A 30 0.73 -11.17 5.60
N GLN A 31 1.10 -10.07 4.92
CA GLN A 31 2.49 -9.61 4.88
C GLN A 31 2.99 -9.27 6.28
N PHE A 32 2.31 -8.35 6.98
CA PHE A 32 2.73 -7.95 8.33
C PHE A 32 2.63 -9.09 9.35
N GLU A 33 1.68 -10.02 9.21
CA GLU A 33 1.64 -11.25 10.01
C GLU A 33 2.92 -12.08 9.84
N ARG A 34 3.42 -12.21 8.61
CA ARG A 34 4.67 -12.93 8.35
C ARG A 34 5.86 -12.18 8.93
N GLU A 35 5.98 -10.89 8.65
CA GLU A 35 7.07 -10.05 9.16
C GLU A 35 7.14 -10.11 10.70
N ARG A 36 6.00 -9.96 11.38
CA ARG A 36 5.93 -10.06 12.85
C ARG A 36 6.32 -11.42 13.39
N ARG A 37 5.85 -12.50 12.74
CA ARG A 37 6.22 -13.87 13.13
C ARG A 37 7.72 -14.11 12.97
N ASP A 38 8.30 -13.53 11.92
CA ASP A 38 9.73 -13.70 11.59
C ASP A 38 10.61 -12.70 12.39
N GLY A 39 10.00 -11.87 13.25
CA GLY A 39 10.69 -10.91 14.11
C GLY A 39 11.24 -9.71 13.34
N TRP A 40 10.72 -9.44 12.15
CA TRP A 40 11.17 -8.36 11.28
C TRP A 40 10.54 -7.03 11.69
N THR A 41 11.36 -5.98 11.67
CA THR A 41 10.95 -4.61 12.01
C THR A 41 11.48 -3.66 10.95
N GLN A 42 10.59 -2.84 10.40
CA GLN A 42 10.98 -1.76 9.50
C GLN A 42 11.74 -0.67 10.27
N THR A 43 12.65 0.03 9.61
CA THR A 43 13.17 1.32 10.04
C THR A 43 13.10 2.32 8.88
N GLY A 44 12.96 3.61 9.19
CA GLY A 44 12.80 4.66 8.19
C GLY A 44 11.40 4.72 7.57
N ASP A 45 11.21 5.71 6.70
CA ASP A 45 9.90 6.10 6.18
C ASP A 45 9.83 5.97 4.66
N THR A 46 8.68 5.51 4.16
CA THR A 46 8.39 5.48 2.73
C THR A 46 7.88 6.84 2.27
N LYS A 47 8.33 7.32 1.11
CA LYS A 47 7.88 8.61 0.54
C LYS A 47 7.20 8.39 -0.80
N ILE A 48 6.08 9.08 -1.04
CA ILE A 48 5.50 9.18 -2.39
C ILE A 48 6.26 10.27 -3.14
N VAL A 49 6.95 9.90 -4.22
CA VAL A 49 7.70 10.86 -5.05
C VAL A 49 6.95 11.23 -6.33
N GLU A 50 6.08 10.35 -6.82
CA GLU A 50 5.23 10.66 -7.97
C GLU A 50 3.87 9.95 -7.86
N LEU A 51 2.81 10.63 -8.28
CA LEU A 51 1.47 10.06 -8.40
C LEU A 51 0.88 10.44 -9.76
N LYS A 52 0.43 9.43 -10.49
CA LYS A 52 -0.22 9.56 -11.81
C LYS A 52 -1.62 8.98 -11.76
N VAL A 53 -2.63 9.80 -12.04
CA VAL A 53 -4.00 9.32 -12.21
C VAL A 53 -4.13 8.68 -13.60
N GLN A 54 -4.51 7.41 -13.64
CA GLN A 54 -4.69 6.65 -14.89
C GLN A 54 -6.13 6.64 -15.36
N SER A 55 -7.07 6.44 -14.43
CA SER A 55 -8.50 6.49 -14.74
C SER A 55 -9.33 6.85 -13.52
N VAL A 56 -10.49 7.44 -13.77
CA VAL A 56 -11.53 7.73 -12.78
C VAL A 56 -12.85 7.19 -13.33
N ASN A 57 -13.50 6.30 -12.58
CA ASN A 57 -14.83 5.82 -12.87
C ASN A 57 -15.70 6.00 -11.62
N LEU A 58 -16.80 6.74 -11.74
CA LEU A 58 -17.75 6.96 -10.65
C LEU A 58 -19.05 6.15 -10.82
N ASP A 59 -19.05 5.16 -11.71
CA ASP A 59 -20.18 4.25 -11.92
C ASP A 59 -20.47 3.44 -10.66
N ASN A 60 -21.65 3.68 -10.08
CA ASN A 60 -22.23 2.91 -8.98
C ASN A 60 -23.58 2.30 -9.39
N SER A 61 -23.77 1.98 -10.67
CA SER A 61 -25.07 1.51 -11.19
C SER A 61 -25.47 0.11 -10.74
N ASP A 62 -24.51 -0.72 -10.34
CA ASP A 62 -24.75 -2.08 -9.83
C ASP A 62 -23.69 -2.50 -8.79
N PRO A 63 -23.71 -1.90 -7.59
CA PRO A 63 -22.72 -2.19 -6.54
C PRO A 63 -22.78 -3.66 -6.08
N SER A 64 -23.92 -4.33 -6.26
CA SER A 64 -24.12 -5.73 -5.87
C SER A 64 -23.22 -6.70 -6.66
N THR A 65 -22.82 -6.33 -7.87
CA THR A 65 -21.87 -7.10 -8.70
C THR A 65 -20.44 -6.57 -8.62
N GLY A 66 -20.18 -5.61 -7.73
CA GLY A 66 -18.88 -4.97 -7.57
C GLY A 66 -18.64 -3.79 -8.51
N ARG A 67 -19.64 -3.33 -9.26
CA ARG A 67 -19.57 -2.05 -9.99
C ARG A 67 -19.75 -0.90 -9.00
N VAL A 68 -18.62 -0.48 -8.46
CA VAL A 68 -18.51 0.64 -7.53
C VAL A 68 -17.53 1.68 -8.09
N PRO A 69 -17.61 2.94 -7.63
CA PRO A 69 -16.63 3.96 -7.98
C PRO A 69 -15.21 3.49 -7.71
N ALA A 70 -14.34 3.70 -8.69
CA ALA A 70 -12.95 3.29 -8.67
C ALA A 70 -12.06 4.32 -9.37
N VAL A 71 -10.90 4.55 -8.78
CA VAL A 71 -9.81 5.34 -9.36
C VAL A 71 -8.59 4.44 -9.49
N GLN A 72 -7.94 4.47 -10.64
CA GLN A 72 -6.62 3.85 -10.80
C GLN A 72 -5.55 4.92 -10.75
N VAL A 73 -4.57 4.72 -9.87
CA VAL A 73 -3.40 5.57 -9.74
C VAL A 73 -2.13 4.74 -9.82
N ASP A 74 -1.13 5.26 -10.49
CA ASP A 74 0.24 4.75 -10.38
C ASP A 74 0.96 5.63 -9.37
N VAL A 75 1.57 5.01 -8.38
CA VAL A 75 2.34 5.68 -7.33
C VAL A 75 3.77 5.19 -7.43
N CYS A 76 4.71 6.11 -7.56
CA CYS A 76 6.10 5.81 -7.31
C CYS A 76 6.43 6.13 -5.86
N VAL A 77 6.97 5.14 -5.17
CA VAL A 77 7.48 5.30 -3.81
C VAL A 77 9.00 5.29 -3.81
N ASP A 78 9.58 6.10 -2.93
CA ASP A 78 10.98 6.10 -2.57
C ASP A 78 11.11 5.44 -1.19
N VAL A 79 11.96 4.42 -1.15
CA VAL A 79 12.27 3.57 0.00
C VAL A 79 13.77 3.62 0.34
N THR A 80 14.52 4.60 -0.16
CA THR A 80 15.96 4.77 0.10
C THR A 80 16.27 4.74 1.60
N ASP A 81 15.44 5.41 2.39
CA ASP A 81 15.59 5.48 3.86
C ASP A 81 15.01 4.25 4.59
N VAL A 82 14.34 3.33 3.87
CA VAL A 82 13.64 2.19 4.45
C VAL A 82 14.52 0.95 4.46
N ASP A 83 14.68 0.38 5.65
CA ASP A 83 15.31 -0.93 5.87
C ASP A 83 14.35 -1.85 6.63
N VAL A 84 14.52 -3.16 6.51
CA VAL A 84 13.80 -4.16 7.30
C VAL A 84 14.83 -5.03 7.99
N ARG A 85 14.75 -5.13 9.30
CA ARG A 85 15.75 -5.80 10.13
C ARG A 85 15.17 -6.99 10.87
N ASP A 86 15.92 -8.06 10.98
CA ASP A 86 15.58 -9.20 11.82
C ASP A 86 15.79 -8.90 13.32
N ALA A 87 15.47 -9.88 14.17
CA ALA A 87 15.62 -9.76 15.62
C ALA A 87 17.08 -9.55 16.10
N SER A 88 18.09 -9.83 15.26
CA SER A 88 19.49 -9.55 15.55
C SER A 88 19.91 -8.13 15.18
N GLY A 89 19.03 -7.38 14.49
CA GLY A 89 19.31 -6.06 13.93
C GLY A 89 19.96 -6.10 12.55
N SER A 90 20.07 -7.27 11.92
CA SER A 90 20.63 -7.42 10.58
C SER A 90 19.58 -7.11 9.53
N SER A 91 19.95 -6.38 8.48
CA SER A 91 19.05 -6.13 7.34
C SER A 91 18.71 -7.44 6.64
N VAL A 92 17.43 -7.63 6.32
CA VAL A 92 16.91 -8.72 5.47
C VAL A 92 16.57 -8.25 4.06
N VAL A 93 16.79 -6.96 3.77
CA VAL A 93 16.64 -6.37 2.44
C VAL A 93 17.88 -6.70 1.61
N THR A 94 17.70 -7.05 0.35
CA THR A 94 18.83 -7.33 -0.55
C THR A 94 19.53 -6.02 -0.94
N ALA A 95 20.85 -6.06 -1.09
CA ALA A 95 21.66 -4.88 -1.40
C ALA A 95 21.37 -4.28 -2.79
N ASP A 96 20.73 -5.05 -3.67
CA ASP A 96 20.31 -4.66 -5.02
C ASP A 96 18.85 -4.21 -5.11
N ARG A 97 18.12 -4.15 -3.98
CA ARG A 97 16.75 -3.63 -3.97
C ARG A 97 16.75 -2.21 -4.54
N PRO A 98 15.95 -1.93 -5.58
CA PRO A 98 15.79 -0.57 -6.07
C PRO A 98 15.27 0.38 -4.98
N ASP A 99 15.80 1.60 -4.97
CA ASP A 99 15.39 2.64 -4.02
C ASP A 99 14.02 3.24 -4.35
N THR A 100 13.54 3.09 -5.58
CA THR A 100 12.19 3.51 -5.96
C THR A 100 11.47 2.41 -6.73
N ASN A 101 10.15 2.33 -6.57
CA ASN A 101 9.32 1.36 -7.27
C ASN A 101 7.95 1.93 -7.65
N TRP A 102 7.41 1.47 -8.77
CA TRP A 102 6.08 1.81 -9.25
C TRP A 102 5.05 0.76 -8.84
N THR A 103 3.97 1.21 -8.20
CA THR A 103 2.80 0.37 -7.91
C THR A 103 1.53 1.01 -8.46
N ARG A 104 0.72 0.22 -9.16
CA ARG A 104 -0.64 0.60 -9.53
C ARG A 104 -1.60 0.21 -8.42
N HIS A 105 -2.31 1.20 -7.91
CA HIS A 105 -3.40 1.02 -6.96
C HIS A 105 -4.75 1.22 -7.66
N THR A 106 -5.68 0.33 -7.38
CA THR A 106 -7.11 0.61 -7.56
C THR A 106 -7.66 1.05 -6.22
N VAL A 107 -8.20 2.26 -6.15
CA VAL A 107 -8.87 2.81 -4.97
C VAL A 107 -10.37 2.75 -5.25
N SER A 108 -11.14 2.09 -4.39
CA SER A 108 -12.57 1.85 -4.60
C SER A 108 -13.40 2.36 -3.43
N ASN A 109 -14.64 2.77 -3.70
CA ASN A 109 -15.60 3.17 -2.67
C ASN A 109 -16.83 2.25 -2.68
N TYR A 110 -16.83 1.23 -1.82
CA TYR A 110 -17.95 0.30 -1.65
C TYR A 110 -19.09 0.85 -0.78
N SER A 111 -18.94 2.05 -0.22
CA SER A 111 -19.97 2.72 0.60
C SER A 111 -20.44 4.02 -0.04
N TRP A 112 -20.37 4.11 -1.37
CA TRP A 112 -20.62 5.33 -2.14
C TRP A 112 -21.94 6.02 -1.77
N ASP A 113 -23.02 5.26 -1.62
CA ASP A 113 -24.36 5.82 -1.35
C ASP A 113 -24.49 6.46 0.04
N THR A 114 -23.58 6.14 0.98
CA THR A 114 -23.61 6.66 2.36
C THR A 114 -22.43 7.57 2.68
N HIS A 115 -21.28 7.35 2.05
CA HIS A 115 -20.01 8.03 2.34
C HIS A 115 -19.21 8.27 1.05
N PRO A 116 -19.74 9.06 0.09
CA PRO A 116 -19.12 9.22 -1.23
C PRO A 116 -17.73 9.87 -1.17
N GLU A 117 -17.47 10.72 -0.17
CA GLU A 117 -16.20 11.44 -0.03
C GLU A 117 -15.19 10.71 0.87
N GLY A 118 -15.67 10.00 1.89
CA GLY A 118 -14.82 9.46 2.95
C GLY A 118 -14.55 7.96 2.87
N ALA A 119 -15.24 7.22 1.99
CA ALA A 119 -15.20 5.76 1.94
C ALA A 119 -14.27 5.12 0.88
N TRP A 120 -13.28 5.88 0.39
CA TRP A 120 -12.25 5.39 -0.54
C TRP A 120 -11.14 4.59 0.14
N ARG A 121 -10.88 3.36 -0.31
CA ARG A 121 -9.78 2.50 0.19
C ARG A 121 -9.11 1.79 -0.98
N VAL A 122 -7.83 1.46 -0.84
CA VAL A 122 -7.09 0.65 -1.82
C VAL A 122 -7.69 -0.76 -1.83
N SER A 123 -8.25 -1.19 -2.96
CA SER A 123 -8.88 -2.51 -3.12
C SER A 123 -7.93 -3.54 -3.74
N THR A 124 -7.00 -3.07 -4.58
CA THR A 124 -5.92 -3.87 -5.18
C THR A 124 -4.66 -3.05 -5.36
N SER A 125 -3.50 -3.68 -5.20
CA SER A 125 -2.19 -3.14 -5.59
C SER A 125 -1.46 -4.13 -6.49
N VAL A 126 -0.76 -3.62 -7.50
CA VAL A 126 0.03 -4.43 -8.44
C VAL A 126 1.34 -3.70 -8.73
N ASP A 127 2.47 -4.40 -8.57
CA ASP A 127 3.77 -3.90 -9.02
C ASP A 127 3.75 -3.74 -10.55
N LEU A 128 4.20 -2.59 -11.05
CA LEU A 128 4.20 -2.34 -12.49
C LEU A 128 5.39 -2.98 -13.22
N GLU A 129 6.39 -3.50 -12.50
CA GLU A 129 7.61 -4.11 -13.03
C GLU A 129 8.32 -3.19 -14.06
N GLN A 130 8.28 -1.88 -13.79
CA GLN A 130 8.87 -0.85 -14.62
C GLN A 130 10.21 -0.36 -14.04
N PRO A 131 11.06 0.30 -14.84
CA PRO A 131 12.24 0.95 -14.32
C PRO A 131 11.91 1.91 -13.16
N PRO A 132 12.79 2.00 -12.13
CA PRO A 132 12.63 2.92 -11.01
C PRO A 132 12.35 4.35 -11.49
N CYS A 133 11.41 5.05 -10.84
CA CYS A 133 11.22 6.47 -11.13
C CYS A 133 12.43 7.28 -10.66
N GLN A 134 12.58 8.49 -11.19
CA GLN A 134 13.59 9.40 -10.66
C GLN A 134 13.22 9.79 -9.22
N PRO A 135 14.17 9.72 -8.27
CA PRO A 135 13.94 10.20 -6.92
C PRO A 135 13.57 11.69 -6.94
N ALA A 136 12.81 12.13 -5.94
CA ALA A 136 12.46 13.54 -5.82
C ALA A 136 13.74 14.41 -5.79
N ALA A 137 13.76 15.48 -6.58
CA ALA A 137 14.85 16.44 -6.64
C ALA A 137 14.97 17.27 -5.36
#